data_AF-A0A9W9B0N2-F1
#
_entry.id   AF-A0A9W9B0N2-F1
#
_cell.length_a   1.000
_cell.length_b   1.000
_cell.length_c   1.000
_cell.angle_alpha   90.00
_cell.angle_beta   90.00
_cell.angle_gamma   90.00
#
_symmetry.space_group_name_H-M   'P 1'
#
loop_
_entity.id
_entity.type
_entity.pdbx_description
1 polymer ?
#
loop_
_entity_poly.entity_id
_entity_poly.type
_entity_poly.pdbx_seq_one_letter_code
_entity_poly.pdbx_strand_id
1 'polypeptide(L)'
;MARIIITFALLGVWVLGFQGVVFGTSVDADAQVYLTGPVANPPPLEIEPLIVSGPSQNRVDLVFFSDGYLLEEKSKFMQDALRLAEDVSGNHTFNTVKPLMNFWAAFTASEESGVGTGGKPKKTPYGLYRDGTELRAVYYAYPEVADAACTSMGEQCDFPILLGNDPLYGGLGGRFTVITSSILNGPQILRHELGHSIIPVGEEYDGGFAYFGVNAYHNASESVPWAHWMAEEKKKDIESTPPRIERSVMPIQIYPWTLLNTSSPYTSTFTSSGTFPRYIVRFSLSGLPEETDLRVELDGKDLGWKPKVGLGMDRWHYDIKLGQGWGDENTIELEGSGGLTGGTHELSFVLLNKAREGEAQLCSAEVLEFGSEEEFVSTPGYYGIFPTYSDTNETSYRPTNEDCLMRIVTTPNFCSVCLEGLWHALLSQVRLIDDLVVSTIKGNEVAGMTTIEVKLVPFAQFRLDLEKSKFTQSSDWAQLRALAEAEHYTIIWYKDNIALPEFENQTKIEVITHATYAVDVRFHTPEVRLDKEGHLGDRREVVV
;
A
#
# COMPACT_ATOMS: atom_id res chain seq x y z
N MET A 1 23.59 -7.24 48.49
CA MET A 1 23.82 -5.81 48.22
C MET A 1 23.64 -5.63 46.72
N ALA A 2 22.67 -4.91 46.16
CA ALA A 2 21.55 -4.14 46.68
C ALA A 2 20.29 -4.54 45.88
N ARG A 3 19.16 -4.76 46.57
CA ARG A 3 17.85 -4.95 45.95
C ARG A 3 17.20 -3.58 45.86
N ILE A 4 16.82 -3.15 44.66
CA ILE A 4 15.95 -1.99 44.48
C ILE A 4 14.55 -2.54 44.21
N ILE A 5 13.70 -2.43 45.22
CA ILE A 5 12.24 -2.61 45.14
C ILE A 5 11.69 -1.20 44.92
N ILE A 6 10.94 -0.98 43.84
CA ILE A 6 10.15 0.24 43.66
C ILE A 6 8.67 -0.14 43.66
N THR A 7 8.00 0.31 44.71
CA THR A 7 6.55 0.23 44.93
C THR A 7 5.87 1.35 44.15
N PHE A 8 4.84 1.04 43.36
CA PHE A 8 3.98 2.05 42.72
C PHE A 8 3.08 2.73 43.75
N ALA A 9 3.12 4.06 43.81
CA ALA A 9 2.14 4.89 44.49
C ALA A 9 1.34 5.67 43.45
N LEU A 10 0.01 5.53 43.50
CA LEU A 10 -0.97 6.29 42.73
C LEU A 10 -1.01 7.76 43.15
N LEU A 11 -0.98 8.67 42.18
CA LEU A 11 -1.67 9.98 42.22
C LEU A 11 -1.64 10.66 40.83
N GLY A 12 -2.81 10.70 40.18
CA GLY A 12 -3.41 11.92 39.60
C GLY A 12 -2.80 12.56 38.34
N VAL A 13 -3.60 12.48 37.26
CA VAL A 13 -3.71 13.41 36.12
C VAL A 13 -2.60 13.37 35.07
N TRP A 14 -2.84 12.66 33.96
CA TRP A 14 -2.10 12.85 32.70
C TRP A 14 -2.99 12.72 31.46
N VAL A 15 -2.75 13.66 30.56
CA VAL A 15 -3.27 13.83 29.20
C VAL A 15 -3.01 12.56 28.37
N LEU A 16 -4.03 12.09 27.64
CA LEU A 16 -3.93 10.95 26.72
C LEU A 16 -3.10 11.35 25.49
N GLY A 17 -1.79 11.14 25.57
CA GLY A 17 -0.88 11.08 24.43
C GLY A 17 -0.66 9.61 24.05
N PHE A 18 -0.85 9.30 22.77
CA PHE A 18 -0.51 8.01 22.15
C PHE A 18 0.98 7.69 22.39
N GLN A 19 1.28 6.53 22.97
CA GLN A 19 2.59 5.88 22.84
C GLN A 19 2.42 4.66 21.95
N GLY A 20 2.51 4.87 20.64
CA GLY A 20 2.99 3.84 19.73
C GLY A 20 4.49 3.69 19.96
N VAL A 21 4.93 2.51 20.38
CA VAL A 21 6.35 2.19 20.47
C VAL A 21 6.86 2.02 19.05
N VAL A 22 7.53 3.04 18.52
CA VAL A 22 8.32 2.95 17.28
C VAL A 22 9.72 2.48 17.66
N PHE A 23 10.15 1.35 17.09
CA PHE A 23 11.56 0.94 17.10
C PHE A 23 12.33 1.89 16.18
N GLY A 24 13.04 2.86 16.77
CA GLY A 24 14.09 3.60 16.07
C GLY A 24 15.31 2.68 15.88
N THR A 25 15.63 2.33 14.63
CA THR A 25 16.79 1.51 14.32
C THR A 25 18.04 2.36 14.17
N SER A 26 18.88 2.40 15.21
CA SER A 26 20.31 2.19 14.97
C SER A 26 20.52 0.68 14.95
N VAL A 27 20.84 0.12 13.78
CA VAL A 27 21.02 -1.32 13.60
C VAL A 27 22.35 -1.72 14.26
N ASP A 28 22.29 -2.19 15.50
CA ASP A 28 23.26 -3.18 15.99
C ASP A 28 22.74 -4.55 15.55
N ALA A 29 23.48 -5.22 14.67
CA ALA A 29 23.08 -6.43 13.95
C ALA A 29 22.98 -7.72 14.80
N ASP A 30 22.85 -7.62 16.13
CA ASP A 30 22.85 -8.79 17.03
C ASP A 30 21.75 -8.76 18.12
N ALA A 31 20.75 -7.89 18.04
CA ALA A 31 19.67 -7.84 19.03
C ALA A 31 18.37 -8.48 18.52
N GLN A 32 18.28 -9.82 18.57
CA GLN A 32 17.00 -10.52 18.51
C GLN A 32 16.19 -10.21 19.78
N VAL A 33 15.18 -9.34 19.67
CA VAL A 33 14.20 -9.15 20.75
C VAL A 33 13.24 -10.33 20.74
N TYR A 34 13.56 -11.36 21.53
CA TYR A 34 12.62 -12.44 21.83
C TYR A 34 11.50 -11.88 22.73
N LEU A 35 10.29 -11.75 22.19
CA LEU A 35 9.08 -11.54 22.99
C LEU A 35 8.87 -12.79 23.86
N THR A 36 9.29 -12.71 25.12
CA THR A 36 9.16 -13.79 26.11
C THR A 36 7.77 -13.80 26.75
N GLY A 37 6.73 -13.78 25.91
CA GLY A 37 5.36 -14.07 26.30
C GLY A 37 5.10 -15.59 26.37
N PRO A 38 4.03 -16.04 27.05
CA PRO A 38 3.58 -17.43 26.93
C PRO A 38 3.27 -17.75 25.46
N VAL A 39 3.78 -18.89 24.97
CA VAL A 39 3.52 -19.36 23.60
C VAL A 39 2.03 -19.62 23.46
N ALA A 40 1.32 -18.77 22.71
CA ALA A 40 -0.06 -19.01 22.35
C ALA A 40 -0.14 -20.20 21.39
N ASN A 41 -1.17 -21.03 21.54
CA ASN A 41 -1.43 -22.08 20.56
C ASN A 41 -2.12 -21.45 19.34
N PRO A 42 -1.73 -21.84 18.11
CA PRO A 42 -2.46 -21.42 16.93
C PRO A 42 -3.91 -21.92 16.99
N PRO A 43 -4.88 -21.16 16.46
CA PRO A 43 -6.22 -21.68 16.24
C PRO A 43 -6.19 -22.80 15.17
N PRO A 44 -7.22 -23.66 15.11
CA PRO A 44 -7.34 -24.62 14.02
C PRO A 44 -7.51 -23.88 12.68
N LEU A 45 -6.61 -24.11 11.74
CA LEU A 45 -6.62 -23.48 10.42
C LEU A 45 -7.07 -24.47 9.34
N GLU A 46 -8.11 -24.11 8.60
CA GLU A 46 -8.43 -24.71 7.31
C GLU A 46 -7.82 -23.84 6.20
N ILE A 47 -6.73 -24.32 5.59
CA ILE A 47 -5.94 -23.57 4.62
C ILE A 47 -6.34 -23.96 3.20
N GLU A 48 -6.66 -22.96 2.38
CA GLU A 48 -7.05 -23.13 0.98
C GLU A 48 -6.30 -22.12 0.08
N PRO A 49 -5.80 -22.54 -1.09
CA PRO A 49 -5.18 -21.63 -2.05
C PRO A 49 -6.24 -20.72 -2.68
N LEU A 50 -5.92 -19.42 -2.82
CA LEU A 50 -6.75 -18.47 -3.57
C LEU A 50 -6.13 -18.19 -4.95
N ILE A 51 -4.87 -17.76 -4.97
CA ILE A 51 -4.09 -17.47 -6.19
C ILE A 51 -2.68 -17.98 -5.96
N VAL A 52 -2.20 -18.90 -6.81
CA VAL A 52 -0.86 -19.51 -6.67
C VAL A 52 -0.07 -19.27 -7.96
N SER A 53 1.06 -18.58 -7.84
CA SER A 53 1.97 -18.21 -8.93
C SER A 53 3.26 -19.03 -8.94
N GLY A 54 3.51 -19.81 -7.89
CA GLY A 54 4.68 -20.68 -7.76
C GLY A 54 4.77 -21.34 -6.38
N PRO A 55 5.84 -22.11 -6.12
CA PRO A 55 6.06 -22.72 -4.81
C PRO A 55 6.34 -21.65 -3.74
N SER A 56 5.81 -21.84 -2.53
CA SER A 56 6.04 -20.96 -1.37
C SER A 56 7.53 -20.76 -1.04
N GLN A 57 8.38 -21.75 -1.31
CA GLN A 57 9.84 -21.62 -1.15
C GLN A 57 10.47 -20.50 -2.00
N ASN A 58 9.76 -20.03 -3.04
CA ASN A 58 10.25 -18.99 -3.94
C ASN A 58 9.13 -17.98 -4.30
N ARG A 59 8.17 -17.74 -3.41
CA ARG A 59 7.13 -16.72 -3.58
C ARG A 59 6.90 -16.09 -2.23
N VAL A 60 6.45 -14.84 -2.27
CA VAL A 60 5.91 -14.19 -1.08
C VAL A 60 4.47 -14.66 -0.86
N ASP A 61 4.17 -15.25 0.29
CA ASP A 61 2.86 -15.76 0.66
C ASP A 61 2.07 -14.74 1.50
N LEU A 62 0.98 -14.23 0.94
CA LEU A 62 0.01 -13.36 1.61
C LEU A 62 -1.17 -14.22 2.08
N VAL A 63 -1.45 -14.19 3.38
CA VAL A 63 -2.43 -15.11 3.98
C VAL A 63 -3.55 -14.34 4.65
N PHE A 64 -4.76 -14.47 4.13
CA PHE A 64 -5.97 -13.96 4.79
C PHE A 64 -6.36 -14.91 5.92
N PHE A 65 -6.37 -14.43 7.16
CA PHE A 65 -6.88 -15.11 8.33
C PHE A 65 -8.27 -14.59 8.68
N SER A 66 -9.25 -15.48 8.85
CA SER A 66 -10.64 -15.09 9.11
C SER A 66 -10.87 -14.63 10.55
N ASP A 67 -11.50 -13.46 10.75
CA ASP A 67 -11.98 -12.99 12.05
C ASP A 67 -13.44 -12.53 11.99
N GLY A 68 -14.27 -12.95 12.95
CA GLY A 68 -15.69 -12.61 12.97
C GLY A 68 -16.55 -13.38 11.98
N TYR A 69 -16.03 -14.44 11.36
CA TYR A 69 -16.80 -15.34 10.50
C TYR A 69 -17.18 -16.60 11.29
N LEU A 70 -18.48 -16.88 11.41
CA LEU A 70 -18.97 -18.14 11.98
C LEU A 70 -18.64 -19.33 11.08
N LEU A 71 -18.82 -20.54 11.59
CA LEU A 71 -18.60 -21.78 10.83
C LEU A 71 -19.46 -21.82 9.54
N GLU A 72 -20.72 -21.44 9.64
CA GLU A 72 -21.67 -21.31 8.52
C GLU A 72 -21.31 -20.18 7.54
N GLU A 73 -20.46 -19.23 7.95
CA GLU A 73 -20.00 -18.11 7.13
C GLU A 73 -18.66 -18.41 6.41
N LYS A 74 -18.13 -19.66 6.49
CA LYS A 74 -16.89 -20.04 5.80
C LYS A 74 -16.91 -19.68 4.31
N SER A 75 -18.02 -19.96 3.62
CA SER A 75 -18.13 -19.62 2.19
C SER A 75 -18.09 -18.11 1.93
N LYS A 76 -18.63 -17.30 2.86
CA LYS A 76 -18.54 -15.84 2.79
C LYS A 76 -17.10 -15.37 2.94
N PHE A 77 -16.37 -15.90 3.92
CA PHE A 77 -14.94 -15.61 4.10
C PHE A 77 -14.13 -15.92 2.85
N MET A 78 -14.30 -17.11 2.26
CA MET A 78 -13.59 -17.50 1.04
C MET A 78 -13.87 -16.54 -0.13
N GLN A 79 -15.13 -16.10 -0.28
CA GLN A 79 -15.51 -15.14 -1.31
C GLN A 79 -14.91 -13.75 -1.05
N ASP A 80 -14.92 -13.28 0.20
CA ASP A 80 -14.32 -12.00 0.58
C ASP A 80 -12.81 -11.99 0.36
N ALA A 81 -12.11 -13.04 0.81
CA ALA A 81 -10.67 -13.17 0.65
C ALA A 81 -10.26 -13.29 -0.82
N LEU A 82 -10.96 -14.12 -1.61
CA LEU A 82 -10.68 -14.25 -3.04
C LEU A 82 -10.91 -12.92 -3.77
N ARG A 83 -12.04 -12.25 -3.53
CA ARG A 83 -12.34 -10.94 -4.12
C ARG A 83 -11.26 -9.93 -3.82
N LEU A 84 -10.80 -9.85 -2.57
CA LEU A 84 -9.74 -8.92 -2.17
C LEU A 84 -8.40 -9.28 -2.84
N ALA A 85 -8.03 -10.56 -2.87
CA ALA A 85 -6.83 -11.03 -3.57
C ALA A 85 -6.86 -10.68 -5.07
N GLU A 86 -7.99 -10.91 -5.74
CA GLU A 86 -8.20 -10.58 -7.15
C GLU A 86 -8.18 -9.07 -7.39
N ASP A 87 -8.78 -8.25 -6.52
CA ASP A 87 -8.85 -6.79 -6.69
C ASP A 87 -7.45 -6.14 -6.61
N VAL A 88 -6.61 -6.60 -5.67
CA VAL A 88 -5.26 -6.03 -5.48
C VAL A 88 -4.24 -6.56 -6.49
N SER A 89 -4.41 -7.80 -6.98
CA SER A 89 -3.46 -8.45 -7.91
C SER A 89 -3.92 -8.47 -9.37
N GLY A 90 -5.18 -8.16 -9.67
CA GLY A 90 -5.77 -8.38 -11.00
C GLY A 90 -5.37 -7.35 -12.05
N ASN A 91 -5.66 -6.08 -11.81
CA ASN A 91 -5.50 -4.99 -12.80
C ASN A 91 -4.70 -3.78 -12.29
N HIS A 92 -4.35 -3.73 -11.01
CA HIS A 92 -3.82 -2.52 -10.38
C HIS A 92 -2.53 -2.79 -9.59
N THR A 93 -2.46 -2.29 -8.36
CA THR A 93 -1.30 -2.19 -7.46
C THR A 93 -0.24 -3.29 -7.55
N PHE A 94 -0.65 -4.57 -7.45
CA PHE A 94 0.29 -5.70 -7.40
C PHE A 94 0.28 -6.55 -8.68
N ASN A 95 -0.39 -6.09 -9.73
CA ASN A 95 -0.56 -6.86 -10.96
C ASN A 95 0.79 -7.20 -11.61
N THR A 96 1.65 -6.21 -11.78
CA THR A 96 2.91 -6.39 -12.51
C THR A 96 3.88 -7.29 -11.75
N VAL A 97 3.81 -7.30 -10.42
CA VAL A 97 4.60 -8.15 -9.52
C VAL A 97 3.91 -9.45 -9.10
N LYS A 98 2.65 -9.69 -9.52
CA LYS A 98 1.86 -10.87 -9.15
C LYS A 98 2.58 -12.21 -9.32
N PRO A 99 3.43 -12.43 -10.36
CA PRO A 99 4.21 -13.66 -10.45
C PRO A 99 5.11 -13.96 -9.25
N LEU A 100 5.45 -12.98 -8.39
CA LEU A 100 6.25 -13.14 -7.16
C LEU A 100 5.42 -13.53 -5.94
N MET A 101 4.09 -13.56 -6.06
CA MET A 101 3.18 -13.60 -4.92
C MET A 101 2.21 -14.77 -5.02
N ASN A 102 1.88 -15.31 -3.85
CA ASN A 102 0.79 -16.25 -3.64
C ASN A 102 -0.20 -15.66 -2.63
N PHE A 103 -1.47 -16.05 -2.76
CA PHE A 103 -2.55 -15.67 -1.87
C PHE A 103 -3.24 -16.91 -1.33
N TRP A 104 -3.40 -16.96 -0.01
CA TRP A 104 -4.02 -18.06 0.72
C TRP A 104 -5.14 -17.57 1.63
N ALA A 105 -6.09 -18.45 1.90
CA ALA A 105 -7.10 -18.27 2.92
C ALA A 105 -6.85 -19.28 4.04
N ALA A 106 -6.82 -18.81 5.29
CA ALA A 106 -6.69 -19.60 6.49
C ALA A 106 -7.94 -19.37 7.36
N PHE A 107 -8.90 -20.29 7.28
CA PHE A 107 -10.17 -20.16 7.97
C PHE A 107 -10.10 -20.73 9.39
N THR A 108 -10.62 -19.96 10.35
CA THR A 108 -10.94 -20.35 11.73
C THR A 108 -12.34 -19.84 12.05
N ALA A 109 -13.24 -20.73 12.47
CA ALA A 109 -14.57 -20.32 12.90
C ALA A 109 -14.52 -19.45 14.17
N SER A 110 -15.25 -18.34 14.16
CA SER A 110 -15.45 -17.46 15.31
C SER A 110 -16.65 -17.92 16.15
N GLU A 111 -16.68 -17.60 17.44
CA GLU A 111 -17.87 -17.84 18.28
C GLU A 111 -18.94 -16.76 18.06
N GLU A 112 -18.51 -15.55 17.71
CA GLU A 112 -19.38 -14.41 17.44
C GLU A 112 -19.11 -13.84 16.04
N SER A 113 -20.17 -13.39 15.36
CA SER A 113 -20.06 -12.78 14.03
C SER A 113 -19.71 -11.29 14.11
N GLY A 114 -18.85 -10.85 13.19
CA GLY A 114 -18.42 -9.48 12.98
C GLY A 114 -17.36 -8.95 13.93
N VAL A 115 -17.07 -7.66 13.81
CA VAL A 115 -16.04 -6.94 14.58
C VAL A 115 -16.64 -6.30 15.83
N GLY A 116 -15.85 -6.16 16.90
CA GLY A 116 -16.23 -5.48 18.14
C GLY A 116 -16.25 -3.95 18.04
N THR A 117 -16.89 -3.27 18.98
CA THR A 117 -16.99 -1.79 19.02
C THR A 117 -16.92 -1.28 20.46
N GLY A 118 -16.61 0.01 20.64
CA GLY A 118 -16.53 0.62 21.98
C GLY A 118 -15.38 0.07 22.82
N GLY A 119 -14.26 -0.30 22.18
CA GLY A 119 -13.07 -0.85 22.83
C GLY A 119 -13.24 -2.29 23.32
N LYS A 120 -14.30 -2.98 22.85
CA LYS A 120 -14.64 -4.33 23.29
C LYS A 120 -14.58 -5.30 22.12
N PRO A 121 -13.56 -6.17 22.06
CA PRO A 121 -13.55 -7.26 21.09
C PRO A 121 -14.68 -8.24 21.36
N LYS A 122 -15.19 -8.82 20.28
CA LYS A 122 -16.06 -10.00 20.33
C LYS A 122 -15.20 -11.25 20.53
N LYS A 123 -15.84 -12.39 20.79
CA LYS A 123 -15.19 -13.71 20.85
C LYS A 123 -14.87 -14.22 19.45
N THR A 124 -13.82 -13.65 18.88
CA THR A 124 -13.27 -14.02 17.57
C THR A 124 -11.80 -14.44 17.74
N PRO A 125 -11.21 -15.18 16.78
CA PRO A 125 -9.86 -15.75 16.92
C PRO A 125 -8.77 -14.73 17.26
N TYR A 126 -8.84 -13.53 16.68
CA TYR A 126 -7.86 -12.45 16.82
C TYR A 126 -8.43 -11.23 17.54
N GLY A 127 -9.72 -11.25 17.86
CA GLY A 127 -10.39 -10.24 18.66
C GLY A 127 -10.40 -8.88 17.98
N LEU A 128 -10.85 -8.79 16.72
CA LEU A 128 -10.88 -7.50 16.02
C LEU A 128 -11.93 -6.55 16.62
N TYR A 129 -11.59 -5.27 16.78
CA TYR A 129 -12.50 -4.25 17.34
C TYR A 129 -12.18 -2.80 16.95
N ARG A 130 -13.17 -1.92 17.12
CA ARG A 130 -13.00 -0.45 17.10
C ARG A 130 -13.09 0.13 18.51
N ASP A 131 -12.31 1.17 18.79
CA ASP A 131 -12.36 1.89 20.08
C ASP A 131 -13.71 2.58 20.32
N GLY A 132 -14.35 3.05 19.25
CA GLY A 132 -15.65 3.70 19.30
C GLY A 132 -16.58 3.25 18.17
N THR A 133 -17.46 4.14 17.75
CA THR A 133 -18.38 3.94 16.62
C THR A 133 -17.84 4.52 15.32
N GLU A 134 -16.71 5.22 15.39
CA GLU A 134 -16.09 5.89 14.26
C GLU A 134 -15.47 4.88 13.31
N LEU A 135 -15.66 5.08 12.00
CA LEU A 135 -15.02 4.29 10.97
C LEU A 135 -13.55 4.69 10.78
N ARG A 136 -12.74 4.35 11.80
CA ARG A 136 -11.29 4.58 11.88
C ARG A 136 -10.53 3.25 11.74
N ALA A 137 -9.60 2.98 12.65
CA ALA A 137 -8.77 1.79 12.67
C ALA A 137 -9.54 0.63 13.28
N VAL A 138 -9.23 -0.58 12.81
CA VAL A 138 -9.67 -1.83 13.43
C VAL A 138 -8.46 -2.47 14.08
N TYR A 139 -8.50 -2.59 15.40
CA TYR A 139 -7.44 -3.15 16.23
C TYR A 139 -7.64 -4.65 16.43
N TYR A 140 -6.58 -5.36 16.81
CA TYR A 140 -6.61 -6.77 17.22
C TYR A 140 -6.26 -6.89 18.71
N ALA A 141 -6.97 -7.77 19.43
CA ALA A 141 -6.74 -7.99 20.86
C ALA A 141 -5.72 -9.10 21.14
N TYR A 142 -5.50 -10.02 20.18
CA TYR A 142 -4.72 -11.25 20.40
C TYR A 142 -3.57 -11.41 19.38
N PRO A 143 -2.59 -10.47 19.35
CA PRO A 143 -1.46 -10.54 18.40
C PRO A 143 -0.63 -11.82 18.52
N GLU A 144 -0.48 -12.37 19.72
CA GLU A 144 0.22 -13.62 19.97
C GLU A 144 -0.44 -14.82 19.29
N VAL A 145 -1.78 -14.80 19.17
CA VAL A 145 -2.54 -15.85 18.49
C VAL A 145 -2.39 -15.71 16.97
N ALA A 146 -2.38 -14.48 16.45
CA ALA A 146 -2.11 -14.20 15.04
C ALA A 146 -0.69 -14.63 14.63
N ASP A 147 0.31 -14.36 15.47
CA ASP A 147 1.69 -14.76 15.22
C ASP A 147 1.85 -16.29 15.26
N ALA A 148 1.23 -16.95 16.24
CA ALA A 148 1.22 -18.41 16.33
C ALA A 148 0.55 -19.04 15.10
N ALA A 149 -0.55 -18.46 14.61
CA ALA A 149 -1.25 -18.92 13.41
C ALA A 149 -0.33 -18.85 12.18
N CYS A 150 0.29 -17.70 11.92
CA CYS A 150 1.22 -17.53 10.81
C CYS A 150 2.43 -18.47 10.92
N THR A 151 3.04 -18.56 12.11
CA THR A 151 4.18 -19.46 12.38
C THR A 151 3.81 -20.93 12.15
N SER A 152 2.58 -21.34 12.45
CA SER A 152 2.12 -22.72 12.26
C SER A 152 2.07 -23.15 10.78
N MET A 153 2.11 -22.20 9.84
CA MET A 153 2.14 -22.44 8.40
C MET A 153 3.57 -22.60 7.85
N GLY A 154 4.60 -22.53 8.70
CA GLY A 154 5.99 -22.67 8.29
C GLY A 154 6.42 -21.55 7.33
N GLU A 155 6.94 -21.93 6.16
CA GLU A 155 7.36 -20.98 5.11
C GLU A 155 6.18 -20.39 4.32
N GLN A 156 4.94 -20.85 4.55
CA GLN A 156 3.76 -20.43 3.78
C GLN A 156 3.03 -19.21 4.41
N CYS A 157 3.75 -18.30 5.07
CA CYS A 157 3.17 -17.09 5.65
C CYS A 157 4.21 -15.99 5.87
N ASP A 158 4.33 -15.08 4.89
CA ASP A 158 5.20 -13.90 5.01
C ASP A 158 4.40 -12.70 5.53
N PHE A 159 3.27 -12.42 4.88
CA PHE A 159 2.40 -11.27 5.17
C PHE A 159 1.01 -11.73 5.64
N PRO A 160 0.78 -11.83 6.97
CA PRO A 160 -0.51 -12.17 7.52
C PRO A 160 -1.49 -10.99 7.44
N ILE A 161 -2.67 -11.25 6.87
CA ILE A 161 -3.77 -10.31 6.72
C ILE A 161 -4.94 -10.76 7.60
N LEU A 162 -5.30 -10.01 8.64
CA LEU A 162 -6.48 -10.29 9.46
C LEU A 162 -7.72 -9.68 8.79
N LEU A 163 -8.59 -10.53 8.26
CA LEU A 163 -9.81 -10.14 7.55
C LEU A 163 -11.02 -10.20 8.49
N GLY A 164 -11.52 -9.03 8.88
CA GLY A 164 -12.72 -8.89 9.69
C GLY A 164 -14.02 -8.97 8.88
N ASN A 165 -14.98 -9.75 9.36
CA ASN A 165 -16.35 -9.86 8.81
C ASN A 165 -17.18 -8.59 9.08
N ASP A 166 -16.83 -7.50 8.41
CA ASP A 166 -17.48 -6.21 8.56
C ASP A 166 -17.57 -5.51 7.19
N PRO A 167 -18.74 -5.01 6.76
CA PRO A 167 -18.88 -4.32 5.49
C PRO A 167 -18.38 -2.86 5.52
N LEU A 168 -17.91 -2.35 6.65
CA LEU A 168 -17.55 -0.93 6.84
C LEU A 168 -16.05 -0.71 6.90
N TYR A 169 -15.62 0.51 6.61
CA TYR A 169 -14.24 0.99 6.60
C TYR A 169 -13.51 0.60 7.89
N GLY A 170 -12.28 0.15 7.70
CA GLY A 170 -11.41 -0.24 8.78
C GLY A 170 -10.16 -0.89 8.27
N GLY A 171 -9.03 -0.50 8.83
CA GLY A 171 -7.78 -1.20 8.67
C GLY A 171 -6.72 -0.70 9.62
N LEU A 172 -5.58 -1.39 9.61
CA LEU A 172 -4.41 -1.05 10.38
C LEU A 172 -3.19 -1.72 9.76
N GLY A 173 -2.16 -0.93 9.46
CA GLY A 173 -0.86 -1.43 9.02
C GLY A 173 0.00 -1.92 10.17
N GLY A 174 1.04 -2.69 9.84
CA GLY A 174 2.01 -3.22 10.81
C GLY A 174 2.41 -4.66 10.51
N ARG A 175 2.84 -5.40 11.55
CA ARG A 175 3.18 -6.83 11.45
C ARG A 175 2.00 -7.65 10.90
N PHE A 176 0.79 -7.30 11.33
CA PHE A 176 -0.46 -7.86 10.81
C PHE A 176 -1.19 -6.75 10.06
N THR A 177 -1.46 -6.98 8.78
CA THR A 177 -2.34 -6.09 8.02
C THR A 177 -3.78 -6.39 8.43
N VAL A 178 -4.47 -5.43 9.04
CA VAL A 178 -5.89 -5.58 9.36
C VAL A 178 -6.71 -4.92 8.28
N ILE A 179 -7.74 -5.60 7.80
CA ILE A 179 -8.73 -5.05 6.88
C ILE A 179 -10.12 -5.56 7.22
N THR A 180 -11.14 -4.91 6.66
CA THR A 180 -12.53 -5.40 6.71
C THR A 180 -12.98 -5.90 5.34
N SER A 181 -14.07 -6.66 5.33
CA SER A 181 -14.72 -7.13 4.10
C SER A 181 -15.44 -6.04 3.30
N SER A 182 -15.29 -4.75 3.62
CA SER A 182 -15.94 -3.64 2.90
C SER A 182 -15.76 -3.78 1.38
N ILE A 183 -16.87 -3.61 0.65
CA ILE A 183 -16.88 -3.68 -0.81
C ILE A 183 -16.13 -2.49 -1.42
N LEU A 184 -16.28 -1.30 -0.84
CA LEU A 184 -15.70 -0.08 -1.38
C LEU A 184 -14.30 0.20 -0.86
N ASN A 185 -14.10 0.04 0.44
CA ASN A 185 -12.87 0.44 1.11
C ASN A 185 -11.90 -0.72 1.35
N GLY A 186 -12.40 -1.95 1.48
CA GLY A 186 -11.57 -3.13 1.76
C GLY A 186 -10.37 -3.24 0.81
N PRO A 187 -10.56 -3.18 -0.52
CA PRO A 187 -9.43 -3.25 -1.45
C PRO A 187 -8.50 -2.03 -1.41
N GLN A 188 -9.04 -0.82 -1.20
CA GLN A 188 -8.26 0.42 -1.12
C GLN A 188 -7.32 0.42 0.08
N ILE A 189 -7.87 0.08 1.25
CA ILE A 189 -7.12 -0.04 2.49
C ILE A 189 -6.12 -1.18 2.37
N LEU A 190 -6.52 -2.35 1.84
CA LEU A 190 -5.61 -3.48 1.67
C LEU A 190 -4.36 -3.11 0.85
N ARG A 191 -4.52 -2.35 -0.24
CA ARG A 191 -3.39 -1.87 -1.05
C ARG A 191 -2.46 -0.96 -0.27
N HIS A 192 -3.03 -0.01 0.46
CA HIS A 192 -2.29 0.95 1.27
C HIS A 192 -1.50 0.26 2.39
N GLU A 193 -2.18 -0.57 3.18
CA GLU A 193 -1.55 -1.26 4.31
C GLU A 193 -0.53 -2.30 3.86
N LEU A 194 -0.78 -3.04 2.77
CA LEU A 194 0.24 -3.93 2.19
C LEU A 194 1.43 -3.14 1.63
N GLY A 195 1.22 -1.91 1.17
CA GLY A 195 2.31 -1.00 0.81
C GLY A 195 3.27 -0.81 1.97
N HIS A 196 2.76 -0.47 3.16
CA HIS A 196 3.59 -0.32 4.37
C HIS A 196 4.15 -1.65 4.89
N SER A 197 3.41 -2.76 4.75
CA SER A 197 3.88 -4.06 5.22
C SER A 197 5.01 -4.61 4.34
N ILE A 198 4.94 -4.44 3.02
CA ILE A 198 5.90 -5.03 2.07
C ILE A 198 7.07 -4.09 1.80
N ILE A 199 6.80 -2.80 1.63
CA ILE A 199 7.79 -1.82 1.16
C ILE A 199 8.28 -1.00 2.37
N PRO A 200 9.58 -0.71 2.48
CA PRO A 200 10.05 0.31 3.40
C PRO A 200 9.65 1.70 2.87
N VAL A 201 8.38 2.06 3.08
CA VAL A 201 7.72 3.25 2.52
C VAL A 201 6.93 3.98 3.61
N GLY A 202 6.93 5.30 3.54
CA GLY A 202 6.19 6.18 4.44
C GLY A 202 4.87 6.66 3.83
N GLU A 203 4.15 7.43 4.62
CA GLU A 203 2.94 8.14 4.19
C GLU A 203 3.30 9.26 3.19
N GLU A 204 2.39 9.52 2.24
CA GLU A 204 2.48 10.70 1.38
C GLU A 204 1.34 11.70 1.62
N TYR A 205 0.31 11.33 2.38
CA TYR A 205 -0.71 12.26 2.84
C TYR A 205 -0.20 13.12 4.01
N ASP A 206 -0.79 14.29 4.18
CA ASP A 206 -0.43 15.23 5.23
C ASP A 206 -1.05 14.80 6.58
N GLY A 207 -0.47 15.17 7.72
CA GLY A 207 -0.99 14.85 9.07
C GLY A 207 -0.72 13.46 9.60
N GLY A 208 0.11 12.70 8.90
CA GLY A 208 0.69 11.48 9.42
C GLY A 208 1.87 11.78 10.34
N PHE A 209 2.49 10.71 10.81
CA PHE A 209 3.73 10.75 11.61
C PHE A 209 4.86 9.92 10.97
N ALA A 210 4.56 9.14 9.93
CA ALA A 210 5.43 8.12 9.37
C ALA A 210 5.98 8.53 8.00
N TYR A 211 6.92 9.48 7.98
CA TYR A 211 7.57 9.96 6.76
C TYR A 211 8.99 9.39 6.63
N PHE A 212 9.14 8.22 6.03
CA PHE A 212 10.43 7.55 5.85
C PHE A 212 10.44 6.71 4.57
N GLY A 213 11.58 6.07 4.27
CA GLY A 213 11.65 5.08 3.20
C GLY A 213 11.84 5.68 1.81
N VAL A 214 11.52 4.88 0.79
CA VAL A 214 11.85 5.20 -0.61
C VAL A 214 11.16 6.45 -1.16
N ASN A 215 10.03 6.85 -0.56
CA ASN A 215 9.19 7.97 -1.00
C ASN A 215 9.24 9.19 -0.05
N ALA A 216 10.19 9.24 0.88
CA ALA A 216 10.35 10.35 1.80
C ALA A 216 11.73 11.01 1.68
N TYR A 217 11.76 12.33 1.81
CA TYR A 217 12.97 13.13 1.79
C TYR A 217 12.86 14.25 2.83
N HIS A 218 13.95 14.56 3.53
CA HIS A 218 13.91 15.46 4.71
C HIS A 218 14.84 16.66 4.61
N ASN A 219 15.90 16.57 3.83
CA ASN A 219 16.93 17.60 3.77
C ASN A 219 17.23 17.98 2.33
N ALA A 220 16.70 19.10 1.86
CA ALA A 220 16.86 19.61 0.48
C ALA A 220 18.33 19.80 0.02
N SER A 221 19.31 19.74 0.94
CA SER A 221 20.75 19.79 0.63
C SER A 221 21.37 18.43 0.28
N GLU A 222 20.64 17.33 0.47
CA GLU A 222 21.10 15.98 0.17
C GLU A 222 20.71 15.56 -1.27
N SER A 223 21.12 14.36 -1.68
CA SER A 223 20.67 13.82 -2.96
C SER A 223 19.23 13.33 -2.84
N VAL A 224 18.38 13.76 -3.77
CA VAL A 224 16.98 13.33 -3.84
C VAL A 224 16.93 11.80 -4.07
N PRO A 225 16.26 11.02 -3.21
CA PRO A 225 16.28 9.55 -3.29
C PRO A 225 15.75 8.98 -4.61
N TRP A 226 14.82 9.68 -5.25
CA TRP A 226 14.18 9.30 -6.51
C TRP A 226 14.64 10.12 -7.72
N ALA A 227 15.85 10.70 -7.67
CA ALA A 227 16.36 11.56 -8.74
C ALA A 227 16.35 10.91 -10.15
N HIS A 228 16.48 9.58 -10.24
CA HIS A 228 16.44 8.83 -11.50
C HIS A 228 15.04 8.79 -12.16
N TRP A 229 13.98 9.08 -11.41
CA TRP A 229 12.62 9.24 -11.93
C TRP A 229 12.30 10.66 -12.37
N MET A 230 13.07 11.66 -11.92
CA MET A 230 12.91 13.06 -12.34
C MET A 230 13.33 13.26 -13.80
N ALA A 231 12.75 14.26 -14.47
CA ALA A 231 13.09 14.59 -15.86
C ALA A 231 14.59 14.97 -16.02
N GLU A 232 15.20 14.56 -17.14
CA GLU A 232 16.64 14.76 -17.45
C GLU A 232 17.09 16.23 -17.38
N GLU A 233 16.21 17.16 -17.76
CA GLU A 233 16.46 18.60 -17.68
C GLU A 233 16.70 19.05 -16.22
N LYS A 234 16.02 18.42 -15.25
CA LYS A 234 16.18 18.68 -13.82
C LYS A 234 17.34 17.89 -13.20
N LYS A 235 17.83 16.81 -13.82
CA LYS A 235 19.04 16.10 -13.37
C LYS A 235 20.31 16.94 -13.52
N LYS A 236 20.37 17.77 -14.58
CA LYS A 236 21.48 18.73 -14.81
C LYS A 236 21.47 19.91 -13.83
N ASP A 237 20.29 20.32 -13.39
CA ASP A 237 20.15 21.42 -12.43
C ASP A 237 20.53 20.99 -11.00
N ILE A 238 20.39 19.71 -10.63
CA ILE A 238 20.77 19.19 -9.30
C ILE A 238 22.28 19.32 -9.02
N GLU A 239 23.13 19.31 -10.05
CA GLU A 239 24.57 19.50 -9.88
C GLU A 239 25.00 20.98 -9.75
N SER A 240 24.09 21.95 -9.98
CA SER A 240 24.44 23.38 -10.03
C SER A 240 23.48 24.34 -9.30
N THR A 241 22.30 23.87 -8.89
CA THR A 241 21.24 24.61 -8.20
C THR A 241 20.44 23.68 -7.28
N PRO A 242 19.98 24.14 -6.11
CA PRO A 242 19.10 23.32 -5.26
C PRO A 242 17.83 22.95 -6.04
N PRO A 243 17.33 21.71 -5.90
CA PRO A 243 16.14 21.29 -6.64
C PRO A 243 14.91 22.11 -6.25
N ARG A 244 14.06 22.44 -7.23
CA ARG A 244 12.81 23.19 -7.00
C ARG A 244 11.90 22.40 -6.06
N ILE A 245 11.53 23.01 -4.93
CA ILE A 245 10.44 22.56 -4.06
C ILE A 245 9.13 23.14 -4.62
N GLU A 246 8.15 22.28 -4.83
CA GLU A 246 6.83 22.68 -5.33
C GLU A 246 6.09 23.47 -4.24
N ARG A 247 5.53 24.62 -4.59
CA ARG A 247 5.01 25.59 -3.62
C ARG A 247 3.61 25.22 -3.15
N SER A 248 3.48 24.70 -1.94
CA SER A 248 2.19 24.44 -1.26
C SER A 248 2.24 24.84 0.22
N VAL A 249 1.07 24.88 0.87
CA VAL A 249 0.89 24.95 2.33
C VAL A 249 -0.38 24.20 2.76
N MET A 250 -0.45 23.81 4.03
CA MET A 250 -1.65 23.23 4.66
C MET A 250 -2.16 24.16 5.78
N PRO A 251 -3.02 25.15 5.48
CA PRO A 251 -3.52 26.08 6.49
C PRO A 251 -4.28 25.44 7.65
N ILE A 252 -4.92 24.30 7.41
CA ILE A 252 -5.63 23.55 8.44
C ILE A 252 -5.65 22.07 8.12
N GLN A 253 -5.51 21.28 9.17
CA GLN A 253 -5.86 19.89 9.20
C GLN A 253 -6.43 19.53 10.56
N ILE A 254 -7.53 18.80 10.54
CA ILE A 254 -8.26 18.40 11.73
C ILE A 254 -8.80 16.98 11.56
N TYR A 255 -8.87 16.27 12.69
CA TYR A 255 -9.44 14.94 12.80
C TYR A 255 -10.57 14.96 13.83
N PRO A 256 -11.75 15.52 13.50
CA PRO A 256 -12.79 15.79 14.49
C PRO A 256 -13.36 14.54 15.13
N TRP A 257 -13.44 13.44 14.37
CA TRP A 257 -14.06 12.18 14.79
C TRP A 257 -15.38 12.40 15.53
N THR A 258 -16.26 13.22 14.94
CA THR A 258 -17.44 13.73 15.64
C THR A 258 -18.72 13.41 14.91
N LEU A 259 -19.78 13.15 15.68
CA LEU A 259 -21.13 13.06 15.18
C LEU A 259 -21.66 14.45 14.86
N LEU A 260 -22.27 14.60 13.69
CA LEU A 260 -22.91 15.83 13.27
C LEU A 260 -24.32 15.93 13.84
N ASN A 261 -24.80 17.18 14.00
CA ASN A 261 -26.11 17.48 14.55
C ASN A 261 -26.80 18.58 13.71
N THR A 262 -28.12 18.52 13.60
CA THR A 262 -28.90 19.53 12.86
C THR A 262 -29.09 20.84 13.62
N SER A 263 -28.87 20.83 14.94
CA SER A 263 -29.03 22.01 15.82
C SER A 263 -27.86 22.99 15.68
N SER A 264 -26.67 22.51 15.32
CA SER A 264 -25.47 23.33 15.16
C SER A 264 -24.50 22.68 14.18
N PRO A 265 -24.02 23.41 13.15
CA PRO A 265 -23.00 22.89 12.26
C PRO A 265 -21.68 22.66 12.99
N TYR A 266 -20.85 21.76 12.47
CA TYR A 266 -19.44 21.70 12.86
C TYR A 266 -18.69 22.77 12.08
N THR A 267 -17.98 23.67 12.78
CA THR A 267 -17.18 24.70 12.13
C THR A 267 -15.74 24.68 12.63
N SER A 268 -14.82 25.06 11.75
CA SER A 268 -13.43 25.31 12.11
C SER A 268 -12.89 26.47 11.29
N THR A 269 -12.04 27.29 11.91
CA THR A 269 -11.43 28.46 11.27
C THR A 269 -9.96 28.22 10.97
N PHE A 270 -9.48 28.82 9.89
CA PHE A 270 -8.07 28.79 9.52
C PHE A 270 -7.63 30.12 8.89
N THR A 271 -6.33 30.36 8.75
CA THR A 271 -5.81 31.59 8.18
C THR A 271 -5.10 31.31 6.87
N SER A 272 -5.50 32.00 5.79
CA SER A 272 -4.79 32.00 4.51
C SER A 272 -3.88 33.23 4.39
N SER A 273 -2.74 33.09 3.72
CA SER A 273 -1.91 34.23 3.31
C SER A 273 -2.53 35.01 2.15
N GLY A 274 -3.46 34.39 1.41
CA GLY A 274 -4.05 34.94 0.20
C GLY A 274 -3.08 35.01 -0.99
N THR A 275 -2.01 34.22 -0.97
CA THR A 275 -0.95 34.25 -2.00
C THR A 275 -0.91 32.99 -2.88
N PHE A 276 -1.92 32.13 -2.78
CA PHE A 276 -2.02 30.88 -3.52
C PHE A 276 -3.25 30.91 -4.43
N PRO A 277 -3.12 30.71 -5.75
CA PRO A 277 -4.23 30.80 -6.69
C PRO A 277 -5.17 29.57 -6.66
N ARG A 278 -4.72 28.46 -6.06
CA ARG A 278 -5.37 27.15 -6.08
C ARG A 278 -5.45 26.55 -4.70
N TYR A 279 -6.51 25.81 -4.43
CA TYR A 279 -6.65 25.11 -3.15
C TYR A 279 -7.60 23.91 -3.26
N ILE A 280 -7.47 22.99 -2.32
CA ILE A 280 -8.33 21.81 -2.17
C ILE A 280 -8.91 21.83 -0.77
N VAL A 281 -10.22 21.60 -0.68
CA VAL A 281 -10.89 21.22 0.57
C VAL A 281 -11.04 19.70 0.54
N ARG A 282 -10.28 19.00 1.39
CA ARG A 282 -10.29 17.54 1.49
C ARG A 282 -10.88 17.13 2.82
N PHE A 283 -11.75 16.13 2.83
CA PHE A 283 -12.41 15.67 4.06
C PHE A 283 -12.88 14.24 3.93
N SER A 284 -13.19 13.61 5.05
CA SER A 284 -13.82 12.30 5.05
C SER A 284 -15.06 12.23 5.93
N LEU A 285 -16.07 11.52 5.44
CA LEU A 285 -17.40 11.45 6.02
C LEU A 285 -17.85 9.99 6.08
N SER A 286 -18.71 9.66 7.04
CA SER A 286 -19.47 8.41 7.06
C SER A 286 -20.91 8.64 7.50
N GLY A 287 -21.79 7.69 7.17
CA GLY A 287 -23.22 7.76 7.51
C GLY A 287 -24.03 8.82 6.77
N LEU A 288 -23.56 9.26 5.61
CA LEU A 288 -24.15 10.32 4.77
C LEU A 288 -24.36 9.84 3.32
N PRO A 289 -25.35 8.95 3.08
CA PRO A 289 -25.56 8.35 1.76
C PRO A 289 -26.22 9.28 0.72
N GLU A 290 -26.94 10.33 1.13
CA GLU A 290 -27.74 11.16 0.23
C GLU A 290 -27.21 12.60 0.13
N GLU A 291 -27.31 13.22 -1.06
CA GLU A 291 -26.89 14.63 -1.30
C GLU A 291 -27.67 15.60 -0.41
N THR A 292 -28.90 15.25 -0.03
CA THR A 292 -29.72 16.06 0.88
C THR A 292 -29.33 15.94 2.36
N ASP A 293 -28.35 15.10 2.71
CA ASP A 293 -27.99 14.87 4.11
C ASP A 293 -27.10 15.96 4.70
N LEU A 294 -26.20 16.53 3.89
CA LEU A 294 -25.15 17.44 4.35
C LEU A 294 -24.93 18.57 3.35
N ARG A 295 -24.55 19.74 3.86
CA ARG A 295 -23.94 20.82 3.09
C ARG A 295 -22.55 21.13 3.61
N VAL A 296 -21.58 21.28 2.71
CA VAL A 296 -20.21 21.69 3.04
C VAL A 296 -20.02 23.12 2.55
N GLU A 297 -19.62 24.02 3.44
CA GLU A 297 -19.49 25.44 3.14
C GLU A 297 -18.09 25.95 3.44
N LEU A 298 -17.61 26.86 2.59
CA LEU A 298 -16.44 27.69 2.85
C LEU A 298 -16.87 29.16 2.82
N ASP A 299 -16.68 29.86 3.94
CA ASP A 299 -17.15 31.24 4.17
C ASP A 299 -18.65 31.42 3.86
N GLY A 300 -19.45 30.42 4.23
CA GLY A 300 -20.90 30.39 4.00
C GLY A 300 -21.31 30.09 2.56
N LYS A 301 -20.36 29.83 1.64
CA LYS A 301 -20.65 29.39 0.27
C LYS A 301 -20.64 27.88 0.19
N ASP A 302 -21.76 27.31 -0.30
CA ASP A 302 -21.89 25.88 -0.57
C ASP A 302 -20.89 25.42 -1.63
N LEU A 303 -20.13 24.37 -1.29
CA LEU A 303 -19.14 23.73 -2.15
C LEU A 303 -19.75 22.64 -3.04
N GLY A 304 -21.05 22.36 -2.95
CA GLY A 304 -21.74 21.42 -3.83
C GLY A 304 -21.31 19.97 -3.63
N TRP A 305 -21.06 19.59 -2.37
CA TRP A 305 -20.70 18.21 -2.01
C TRP A 305 -21.76 17.21 -2.50
N LYS A 306 -21.29 16.06 -3.00
CA LYS A 306 -22.13 14.93 -3.40
C LYS A 306 -21.60 13.64 -2.81
N PRO A 307 -22.47 12.75 -2.29
CA PRO A 307 -22.06 11.48 -1.72
C PRO A 307 -21.50 10.56 -2.80
N LYS A 308 -20.55 9.71 -2.41
CA LYS A 308 -20.08 8.62 -3.27
C LYS A 308 -21.23 7.63 -3.52
N VAL A 309 -21.58 7.43 -4.78
CA VAL A 309 -22.60 6.45 -5.19
C VAL A 309 -22.26 5.06 -4.66
N GLY A 310 -23.23 4.43 -4.01
CA GLY A 310 -23.09 3.08 -3.44
C GLY A 310 -22.41 3.02 -2.07
N LEU A 311 -22.05 4.17 -1.46
CA LEU A 311 -21.35 4.22 -0.17
C LEU A 311 -22.15 3.65 1.00
N GLY A 312 -23.45 3.91 1.04
CA GLY A 312 -24.27 3.57 2.19
C GLY A 312 -23.75 4.23 3.47
N MET A 313 -23.53 3.42 4.50
CA MET A 313 -23.03 3.89 5.80
C MET A 313 -21.51 3.93 5.91
N ASP A 314 -20.81 3.50 4.86
CA ASP A 314 -19.36 3.40 4.87
C ASP A 314 -18.68 4.79 4.85
N ARG A 315 -17.36 4.84 5.01
CA ARG A 315 -16.56 6.07 4.98
C ARG A 315 -16.01 6.34 3.59
N TRP A 316 -15.95 7.62 3.20
CA TRP A 316 -15.30 8.02 1.96
C TRP A 316 -14.48 9.30 2.14
N HIS A 317 -13.46 9.46 1.28
CA HIS A 317 -12.58 10.63 1.21
C HIS A 317 -12.96 11.48 0.00
N TYR A 318 -13.24 12.75 0.21
CA TYR A 318 -13.72 13.70 -0.77
C TYR A 318 -12.71 14.81 -0.97
N ASP A 319 -12.53 15.20 -2.23
CA ASP A 319 -11.68 16.31 -2.64
C ASP A 319 -12.51 17.29 -3.44
N ILE A 320 -12.52 18.56 -3.02
CA ILE A 320 -13.13 19.65 -3.77
C ILE A 320 -12.03 20.61 -4.20
N LYS A 321 -11.69 20.56 -5.50
CA LYS A 321 -10.70 21.44 -6.14
C LYS A 321 -11.32 22.79 -6.44
N LEU A 322 -10.70 23.85 -5.94
CA LEU A 322 -11.19 25.22 -5.98
C LEU A 322 -10.08 26.18 -6.44
N GLY A 323 -10.48 27.32 -6.99
CA GLY A 323 -9.57 28.31 -7.56
C GLY A 323 -9.29 28.07 -9.05
N GLN A 324 -8.33 28.81 -9.61
CA GLN A 324 -8.08 28.86 -11.06
C GLN A 324 -6.80 28.13 -11.44
N GLY A 325 -6.77 27.54 -12.65
CA GLY A 325 -5.55 26.97 -13.21
C GLY A 325 -5.26 25.52 -12.84
N TRP A 326 -6.29 24.75 -12.45
CA TRP A 326 -6.17 23.29 -12.30
C TRP A 326 -6.18 22.54 -13.64
N GLY A 327 -6.77 23.13 -14.69
CA GLY A 327 -6.87 22.50 -16.00
C GLY A 327 -7.85 21.31 -16.08
N ASP A 328 -8.63 21.06 -15.02
CA ASP A 328 -9.61 19.97 -14.90
C ASP A 328 -11.05 20.53 -14.96
N GLU A 329 -11.93 19.84 -15.70
CA GLU A 329 -13.35 20.13 -15.86
C GLU A 329 -14.16 19.99 -14.54
N ASN A 330 -13.62 19.28 -13.55
CA ASN A 330 -14.26 19.07 -12.25
C ASN A 330 -13.93 20.15 -11.20
N THR A 331 -13.23 21.21 -11.60
CA THR A 331 -12.89 22.33 -10.73
C THR A 331 -14.09 23.23 -10.50
N ILE A 332 -14.40 23.57 -9.25
CA ILE A 332 -15.42 24.58 -8.95
C ILE A 332 -14.77 25.96 -9.01
N GLU A 333 -15.05 26.70 -10.08
CA GLU A 333 -14.68 28.11 -10.17
C GLU A 333 -15.63 28.95 -9.31
N LEU A 334 -15.14 29.45 -8.18
CA LEU A 334 -15.90 30.40 -7.38
C LEU A 334 -15.85 31.79 -8.04
N GLU A 335 -16.99 32.50 -8.07
CA GLU A 335 -17.06 33.90 -8.52
C GLU A 335 -16.02 34.77 -7.76
N GLY A 336 -15.03 35.31 -8.47
CA GLY A 336 -13.93 36.09 -7.87
C GLY A 336 -12.58 35.91 -8.57
N SER A 337 -11.55 36.64 -8.10
CA SER A 337 -10.24 36.82 -8.76
C SER A 337 -9.17 35.75 -8.49
N GLY A 338 -9.54 34.53 -8.08
CA GLY A 338 -8.60 33.45 -7.76
C GLY A 338 -8.25 33.33 -6.27
N GLY A 339 -7.72 32.17 -5.89
CA GLY A 339 -7.22 31.87 -4.54
C GLY A 339 -8.21 32.07 -3.37
N LEU A 340 -7.75 31.78 -2.16
CA LEU A 340 -8.37 32.34 -0.95
C LEU A 340 -7.87 33.77 -0.75
N THR A 341 -8.65 34.60 -0.07
CA THR A 341 -8.19 35.95 0.32
C THR A 341 -7.24 35.88 1.51
N GLY A 342 -6.42 36.90 1.72
CA GLY A 342 -5.63 36.97 2.96
C GLY A 342 -6.54 37.19 4.17
N GLY A 343 -6.46 36.35 5.19
CA GLY A 343 -7.25 36.49 6.41
C GLY A 343 -7.80 35.18 6.96
N THR A 344 -8.76 35.30 7.89
CA THR A 344 -9.43 34.16 8.50
C THR A 344 -10.59 33.69 7.63
N HIS A 345 -10.65 32.39 7.42
CA HIS A 345 -11.68 31.66 6.69
C HIS A 345 -12.37 30.67 7.62
N GLU A 346 -13.63 30.33 7.32
CA GLU A 346 -14.42 29.34 8.07
C GLU A 346 -14.85 28.18 7.15
N LEU A 347 -14.48 26.96 7.55
CA LEU A 347 -14.98 25.72 6.96
C LEU A 347 -16.11 25.18 7.84
N SER A 348 -17.26 24.85 7.22
CA SER A 348 -18.47 24.43 7.92
C SER A 348 -19.08 23.18 7.31
N PHE A 349 -19.52 22.25 8.17
CA PHE A 349 -20.24 21.03 7.82
C PHE A 349 -21.62 21.06 8.46
N VAL A 350 -22.65 21.28 7.64
CA VAL A 350 -24.03 21.52 8.08
C VAL A 350 -24.86 20.27 7.82
N LEU A 351 -25.22 19.54 8.88
CA LEU A 351 -26.15 18.43 8.75
C LEU A 351 -27.57 18.96 8.47
N LEU A 352 -28.14 18.54 7.35
CA LEU A 352 -29.47 18.95 6.90
C LEU A 352 -30.55 17.91 7.26
N ASN A 353 -30.18 16.63 7.29
CA ASN A 353 -31.12 15.54 7.54
C ASN A 353 -31.05 15.04 8.98
N LYS A 354 -32.09 15.37 9.77
CA LYS A 354 -32.21 14.94 11.17
C LYS A 354 -32.24 13.42 11.36
N ALA A 355 -32.69 12.67 10.36
CA ALA A 355 -32.72 11.21 10.42
C ALA A 355 -31.33 10.57 10.41
N ARG A 356 -30.26 11.35 10.17
CA ARG A 356 -28.87 10.90 10.23
C ARG A 356 -28.18 11.25 11.56
N GLU A 357 -28.83 11.95 12.49
CA GLU A 357 -28.25 12.22 13.81
C GLU A 357 -27.94 10.91 14.55
N GLY A 358 -26.74 10.82 15.11
CA GLY A 358 -26.23 9.58 15.74
C GLY A 358 -25.50 8.64 14.78
N GLU A 359 -25.56 8.89 13.47
CA GLU A 359 -24.87 8.10 12.44
C GLU A 359 -23.91 8.95 11.59
N ALA A 360 -24.31 10.17 11.20
CA ALA A 360 -23.51 11.06 10.37
C ALA A 360 -22.27 11.54 11.12
N GLN A 361 -21.09 11.25 10.56
CA GLN A 361 -19.82 11.61 11.18
C GLN A 361 -18.94 12.41 10.23
N LEU A 362 -18.31 13.44 10.79
CA LEU A 362 -17.14 14.09 10.21
C LEU A 362 -15.88 13.45 10.79
N CYS A 363 -15.11 12.79 9.93
CA CYS A 363 -13.95 12.01 10.33
C CYS A 363 -12.67 12.86 10.27
N SER A 364 -12.44 13.54 9.16
CA SER A 364 -11.30 14.45 8.95
C SER A 364 -11.67 15.60 8.02
N ALA A 365 -10.95 16.71 8.13
CA ALA A 365 -10.99 17.81 7.16
C ALA A 365 -9.65 18.54 7.10
N GLU A 366 -9.26 18.97 5.91
CA GLU A 366 -8.07 19.76 5.65
C GLU A 366 -8.28 20.72 4.48
N VAL A 367 -7.52 21.81 4.50
CA VAL A 367 -7.41 22.73 3.38
C VAL A 367 -5.95 22.77 2.99
N LEU A 368 -5.69 22.58 1.70
CA LEU A 368 -4.36 22.64 1.09
C LEU A 368 -4.36 23.76 0.06
N GLU A 369 -3.36 24.63 0.07
CA GLU A 369 -3.18 25.70 -0.91
C GLU A 369 -1.94 25.45 -1.77
N PHE A 370 -2.03 25.75 -3.06
CA PHE A 370 -1.04 25.41 -4.08
C PHE A 370 -0.69 26.64 -4.93
N GLY A 371 0.59 26.77 -5.31
CA GLY A 371 1.07 27.81 -6.21
C GLY A 371 0.44 27.72 -7.60
N SER A 372 0.82 28.57 -8.55
CA SER A 372 0.40 28.38 -9.96
C SER A 372 1.06 27.13 -10.58
N GLU A 373 0.73 26.75 -11.82
CA GLU A 373 1.40 25.62 -12.50
C GLU A 373 2.92 25.84 -12.68
N GLU A 374 3.38 27.10 -12.73
CA GLU A 374 4.80 27.44 -12.75
C GLU A 374 5.50 27.19 -11.41
N GLU A 375 4.76 27.28 -10.29
CA GLU A 375 5.26 27.13 -8.92
C GLU A 375 4.98 25.75 -8.32
N PHE A 376 3.95 25.05 -8.80
CA PHE A 376 3.47 23.77 -8.33
C PHE A 376 2.89 22.96 -9.50
N VAL A 377 3.56 21.90 -9.93
CA VAL A 377 3.07 21.06 -11.03
C VAL A 377 2.08 20.03 -10.47
N SER A 378 0.81 20.16 -10.83
CA SER A 378 -0.24 19.23 -10.36
C SER A 378 -0.50 18.06 -11.29
N THR A 379 0.13 18.06 -12.47
CA THR A 379 -0.13 17.07 -13.53
C THR A 379 0.39 15.67 -13.14
N PRO A 380 -0.46 14.63 -13.25
CA PRO A 380 -0.06 13.25 -13.08
C PRO A 380 1.15 12.82 -13.92
N GLY A 381 2.02 12.00 -13.34
CA GLY A 381 3.26 11.50 -13.93
C GLY A 381 4.46 12.44 -13.75
N TYR A 382 4.28 13.57 -13.06
CA TYR A 382 5.37 14.49 -12.77
C TYR A 382 6.08 14.14 -11.45
N TYR A 383 7.39 13.87 -11.55
CA TYR A 383 8.25 13.58 -10.40
C TYR A 383 9.04 14.82 -9.99
N GLY A 384 8.82 15.25 -8.75
CA GLY A 384 9.36 16.50 -8.20
C GLY A 384 9.69 16.36 -6.72
N ILE A 385 9.66 17.49 -6.01
CA ILE A 385 9.84 17.56 -4.56
C ILE A 385 8.62 18.29 -4.00
N PHE A 386 7.65 17.52 -3.50
CA PHE A 386 6.39 18.05 -3.00
C PHE A 386 6.39 18.07 -1.48
N PRO A 387 6.10 19.20 -0.82
CA PRO A 387 6.03 19.26 0.63
C PRO A 387 4.90 18.38 1.18
N THR A 388 5.21 17.61 2.23
CA THR A 388 4.26 16.89 3.08
C THR A 388 4.42 17.38 4.51
N TYR A 389 3.32 17.64 5.20
CA TYR A 389 3.33 18.20 6.56
C TYR A 389 2.90 17.15 7.58
N SER A 390 3.65 16.96 8.66
CA SER A 390 3.28 16.03 9.73
C SER A 390 2.19 16.57 10.65
N ASP A 391 1.68 15.70 11.54
CA ASP A 391 0.81 16.06 12.67
C ASP A 391 1.45 17.07 13.65
N THR A 392 2.78 17.13 13.70
CA THR A 392 3.57 18.12 14.45
C THR A 392 4.01 19.31 13.61
N ASN A 393 3.52 19.42 12.36
CA ASN A 393 3.85 20.47 11.40
C ASN A 393 5.33 20.49 10.98
N GLU A 394 6.00 19.34 11.00
CA GLU A 394 7.31 19.14 10.40
C GLU A 394 7.15 18.89 8.90
N THR A 395 7.99 19.53 8.09
CA THR A 395 7.96 19.37 6.64
C THR A 395 8.91 18.26 6.20
N SER A 396 8.36 17.26 5.53
CA SER A 396 9.11 16.32 4.69
C SER A 396 8.73 16.53 3.23
N TYR A 397 9.28 15.72 2.32
CA TYR A 397 8.96 15.78 0.91
C TYR A 397 8.67 14.40 0.33
N ARG A 398 7.80 14.37 -0.68
CA ARG A 398 7.39 13.17 -1.42
C ARG A 398 7.63 13.34 -2.93
N PRO A 399 7.64 12.24 -3.72
CA PRO A 399 8.00 12.28 -5.13
C PRO A 399 6.92 12.85 -6.06
N THR A 400 5.64 12.72 -5.70
CA THR A 400 4.49 13.08 -6.56
C THR A 400 3.41 13.82 -5.80
N ASN A 401 2.46 14.46 -6.49
CA ASN A 401 1.34 15.12 -5.83
C ASN A 401 0.08 14.26 -5.68
N GLU A 402 -0.46 13.67 -6.76
CA GLU A 402 -1.72 12.91 -6.71
C GLU A 402 -1.62 11.56 -7.44
N ASP A 403 -0.40 11.04 -7.63
CA ASP A 403 -0.12 9.82 -8.42
C ASP A 403 0.19 8.58 -7.59
N CYS A 404 0.09 8.68 -6.27
CA CYS A 404 0.42 7.60 -5.36
C CYS A 404 -0.74 7.30 -4.42
N LEU A 405 -1.11 6.03 -4.33
CA LEU A 405 -2.10 5.56 -3.35
C LEU A 405 -1.66 5.80 -1.90
N MET A 406 -0.35 5.96 -1.64
CA MET A 406 0.17 6.37 -0.32
C MET A 406 -0.19 7.81 0.05
N ARG A 407 -0.68 8.59 -0.92
CA ARG A 407 -1.25 9.91 -0.69
C ARG A 407 -2.77 9.92 -0.82
N ILE A 408 -3.27 9.24 -1.85
CA ILE A 408 -4.70 9.21 -2.17
C ILE A 408 -5.18 7.76 -2.16
N VAL A 409 -5.60 7.30 -0.99
CA VAL A 409 -6.06 5.92 -0.76
C VAL A 409 -7.20 5.48 -1.69
N THR A 410 -7.97 6.44 -2.24
CA THR A 410 -9.06 6.16 -3.18
C THR A 410 -8.58 5.86 -4.61
N THR A 411 -7.28 6.01 -4.89
CA THR A 411 -6.66 5.61 -6.15
C THR A 411 -5.92 4.27 -5.99
N PRO A 412 -5.86 3.44 -7.04
CA PRO A 412 -5.39 2.07 -6.88
C PRO A 412 -3.88 1.88 -7.17
N ASN A 413 -3.14 2.91 -7.56
CA ASN A 413 -1.78 2.74 -8.10
C ASN A 413 -0.71 3.39 -7.21
N PHE A 414 0.43 2.72 -7.07
CA PHE A 414 1.64 3.34 -6.55
C PHE A 414 2.23 4.29 -7.60
N CYS A 415 2.86 5.37 -7.16
CA CYS A 415 3.77 6.09 -8.04
C CYS A 415 4.97 5.20 -8.40
N SER A 416 5.71 5.52 -9.46
CA SER A 416 6.84 4.69 -9.92
C SER A 416 7.94 4.51 -8.87
N VAL A 417 8.11 5.46 -7.94
CA VAL A 417 9.07 5.32 -6.84
C VAL A 417 8.65 4.24 -5.87
N CYS A 418 7.38 4.24 -5.45
CA CYS A 418 6.84 3.21 -4.58
C CYS A 418 6.76 1.85 -5.30
N LEU A 419 6.41 1.83 -6.59
CA LEU A 419 6.37 0.60 -7.40
C LEU A 419 7.76 -0.03 -7.59
N GLU A 420 8.79 0.78 -7.82
CA GLU A 420 10.17 0.30 -7.86
C GLU A 420 10.60 -0.26 -6.50
N GLY A 421 10.21 0.41 -5.41
CA GLY A 421 10.39 -0.11 -4.05
C GLY A 421 9.71 -1.46 -3.82
N LEU A 422 8.51 -1.66 -4.37
CA LEU A 422 7.78 -2.93 -4.32
C LEU A 422 8.54 -4.05 -5.05
N TRP A 423 9.05 -3.77 -6.26
CA TRP A 423 9.87 -4.72 -7.01
C TRP A 423 11.08 -5.17 -6.19
N HIS A 424 11.81 -4.22 -5.60
CA HIS A 424 12.99 -4.54 -4.78
C HIS A 424 12.63 -5.31 -3.51
N ALA A 425 11.57 -4.92 -2.82
CA ALA A 425 11.13 -5.60 -1.60
C ALA A 425 10.78 -7.08 -1.86
N LEU A 426 10.08 -7.36 -2.95
CA LEU A 426 9.67 -8.73 -3.30
C LEU A 426 10.85 -9.54 -3.88
N LEU A 427 11.65 -8.97 -4.78
CA LEU A 427 12.81 -9.66 -5.37
C LEU A 427 13.97 -9.86 -4.38
N SER A 428 13.98 -9.14 -3.25
CA SER A 428 14.92 -9.44 -2.15
C SER A 428 14.63 -10.79 -1.48
N GLN A 429 13.42 -11.32 -1.65
CA GLN A 429 12.94 -12.58 -1.06
C GLN A 429 12.71 -13.68 -2.10
N VAL A 430 12.59 -13.32 -3.38
CA VAL A 430 12.27 -14.24 -4.48
C VAL A 430 13.39 -14.28 -5.50
N ARG A 431 13.77 -15.49 -5.91
CA ARG A 431 14.72 -15.74 -6.99
C ARG A 431 14.05 -15.76 -8.35
N LEU A 432 14.74 -15.23 -9.36
CA LEU A 432 14.26 -15.25 -10.75
C LEU A 432 14.30 -16.66 -11.36
N ILE A 433 15.20 -17.52 -10.90
CA ILE A 433 15.29 -18.93 -11.32
C ILE A 433 14.53 -19.80 -10.32
N ASP A 434 13.36 -20.28 -10.73
CA ASP A 434 12.54 -21.22 -9.98
C ASP A 434 13.21 -22.59 -9.85
N ASP A 435 13.80 -23.11 -10.94
CA ASP A 435 14.44 -24.43 -10.94
C ASP A 435 15.44 -24.62 -12.11
N LEU A 436 16.34 -25.60 -11.98
CA LEU A 436 17.18 -26.14 -13.04
C LEU A 436 16.89 -27.64 -13.24
N VAL A 437 16.09 -27.95 -14.25
CA VAL A 437 15.64 -29.31 -14.54
C VAL A 437 16.62 -30.02 -15.46
N VAL A 438 17.23 -31.09 -14.97
CA VAL A 438 18.17 -31.94 -15.73
C VAL A 438 17.45 -33.21 -16.19
N SER A 439 17.50 -33.51 -17.50
CA SER A 439 16.83 -34.69 -18.06
C SER A 439 17.66 -35.38 -19.14
N THR A 440 17.76 -36.72 -19.06
CA THR A 440 18.50 -37.54 -20.02
C THR A 440 17.71 -37.73 -21.32
N ILE A 441 18.39 -37.62 -22.46
CA ILE A 441 17.77 -37.80 -23.78
C ILE A 441 17.47 -39.30 -24.01
N LYS A 442 16.19 -39.69 -24.09
CA LYS A 442 15.79 -41.07 -24.37
C LYS A 442 16.06 -41.44 -25.83
N GLY A 443 16.81 -42.52 -26.06
CA GLY A 443 17.02 -43.12 -27.39
C GLY A 443 18.48 -43.24 -27.84
N ASN A 444 19.44 -42.80 -27.03
CA ASN A 444 20.86 -42.88 -27.34
C ASN A 444 21.63 -43.41 -26.12
N GLU A 445 21.57 -44.73 -25.86
CA GLU A 445 22.31 -45.39 -24.77
C GLU A 445 23.85 -45.26 -24.91
N VAL A 446 24.33 -44.55 -25.93
CA VAL A 446 25.76 -44.32 -26.23
C VAL A 446 26.15 -42.81 -26.31
N ALA A 447 25.22 -41.86 -26.19
CA ALA A 447 25.59 -40.44 -26.21
C ALA A 447 25.45 -39.82 -24.83
N GLY A 448 26.57 -39.49 -24.18
CA GLY A 448 26.64 -38.77 -22.91
C GLY A 448 26.16 -37.32 -23.01
N MET A 449 24.96 -37.10 -23.53
CA MET A 449 24.29 -35.82 -23.65
C MET A 449 23.06 -35.76 -22.74
N THR A 450 22.85 -34.62 -22.12
CA THR A 450 21.76 -34.32 -21.21
C THR A 450 21.18 -32.95 -21.56
N THR A 451 19.90 -32.78 -21.29
CA THR A 451 19.23 -31.49 -21.41
C THR A 451 19.20 -30.80 -20.04
N ILE A 452 19.53 -29.51 -20.02
CA ILE A 452 19.28 -28.63 -18.88
C ILE A 452 18.21 -27.62 -19.30
N GLU A 453 17.16 -27.50 -18.50
CA GLU A 453 16.11 -26.49 -18.68
C GLU A 453 16.04 -25.58 -17.46
N VAL A 454 16.17 -24.27 -17.68
CA VAL A 454 15.95 -23.26 -16.63
C VAL A 454 14.47 -22.89 -16.57
N LYS A 455 13.88 -23.03 -15.38
CA LYS A 455 12.53 -22.56 -15.08
C LYS A 455 12.65 -21.18 -14.45
N LEU A 456 12.04 -20.19 -15.08
CA LEU A 456 12.05 -18.80 -14.62
C LEU A 456 10.69 -18.42 -14.05
N VAL A 457 10.71 -17.46 -13.13
CA VAL A 457 9.50 -16.72 -12.76
C VAL A 457 8.85 -16.18 -14.04
N PRO A 458 7.53 -16.32 -14.23
CA PRO A 458 6.87 -16.02 -15.50
C PRO A 458 6.70 -14.50 -15.72
N PHE A 459 7.79 -13.79 -15.98
CA PHE A 459 7.80 -12.39 -16.43
C PHE A 459 8.02 -12.25 -17.93
N ALA A 460 7.93 -11.02 -18.45
CA ALA A 460 8.13 -10.71 -19.86
C ALA A 460 7.23 -11.58 -20.76
N GLN A 461 7.82 -12.20 -21.79
CA GLN A 461 7.13 -13.10 -22.71
C GLN A 461 6.55 -14.37 -22.05
N PHE A 462 6.90 -14.65 -20.79
CA PHE A 462 6.45 -15.83 -20.05
C PHE A 462 5.25 -15.55 -19.13
N ARG A 463 4.76 -14.31 -19.05
CA ARG A 463 3.60 -13.95 -18.21
C ARG A 463 2.35 -14.78 -18.55
N LEU A 464 1.84 -15.51 -17.56
CA LEU A 464 0.70 -16.42 -17.70
C LEU A 464 -0.62 -15.69 -18.03
N ASP A 465 -0.79 -14.47 -17.53
CA ASP A 465 -2.01 -13.68 -17.74
C ASP A 465 -2.10 -13.06 -19.15
N LEU A 466 -1.03 -13.09 -19.95
CA LEU A 466 -1.05 -12.63 -21.34
C LEU A 466 -2.01 -13.42 -22.22
N GLU A 467 -2.21 -14.72 -21.95
CA GLU A 467 -3.15 -15.54 -22.72
C GLU A 467 -4.62 -15.15 -22.47
N LYS A 468 -4.97 -14.77 -21.23
CA LYS A 468 -6.30 -14.25 -20.89
C LYS A 468 -6.58 -12.91 -21.56
N SER A 469 -5.54 -12.06 -21.66
CA SER A 469 -5.62 -10.74 -22.29
C SER A 469 -6.00 -10.76 -23.78
N LYS A 470 -5.78 -11.89 -24.49
CA LYS A 470 -6.11 -12.02 -25.92
C LYS A 470 -7.61 -12.01 -26.20
N PHE A 471 -8.45 -12.22 -25.18
CA PHE A 471 -9.90 -12.37 -25.32
C PHE A 471 -10.69 -11.19 -24.72
N THR A 472 -10.03 -10.18 -24.16
CA THR A 472 -10.65 -9.05 -23.47
C THR A 472 -10.09 -7.70 -23.97
N GLN A 473 -10.94 -6.84 -24.52
CA GLN A 473 -10.58 -5.49 -25.01
C GLN A 473 -10.62 -4.41 -23.90
N SER A 474 -10.23 -4.72 -22.66
CA SER A 474 -10.11 -3.65 -21.65
C SER A 474 -8.79 -2.87 -21.84
N SER A 475 -8.81 -1.58 -21.51
CA SER A 475 -7.64 -0.69 -21.48
C SER A 475 -6.52 -1.25 -20.59
N ASP A 476 -6.88 -1.89 -19.50
CA ASP A 476 -5.96 -2.41 -18.49
C ASP A 476 -5.10 -3.54 -19.06
N TRP A 477 -5.70 -4.40 -19.91
CA TRP A 477 -4.97 -5.44 -20.62
C TRP A 477 -4.01 -4.90 -21.68
N ALA A 478 -4.29 -3.71 -22.23
CA ALA A 478 -3.37 -3.07 -23.19
C ALA A 478 -2.09 -2.58 -22.51
N GLN A 479 -2.18 -2.05 -21.28
CA GLN A 479 -1.02 -1.64 -20.51
C GLN A 479 -0.13 -2.83 -20.13
N LEU A 480 -0.73 -3.94 -19.66
CA LEU A 480 0.03 -5.16 -19.35
C LEU A 480 0.74 -5.76 -20.58
N ARG A 481 0.10 -5.72 -21.76
CA ARG A 481 0.76 -6.14 -23.00
C ARG A 481 1.94 -5.25 -23.36
N ALA A 482 1.76 -3.94 -23.30
CA ALA A 482 2.84 -2.98 -23.56
C ALA A 482 4.01 -3.16 -22.56
N LEU A 483 3.71 -3.43 -21.28
CA LEU A 483 4.71 -3.75 -20.28
C LEU A 483 5.44 -5.05 -20.63
N ALA A 484 4.72 -6.12 -20.92
CA ALA A 484 5.33 -7.41 -21.28
C ALA A 484 6.20 -7.35 -22.54
N GLU A 485 5.89 -6.46 -23.49
CA GLU A 485 6.72 -6.18 -24.67
C GLU A 485 7.98 -5.36 -24.33
N ALA A 486 7.94 -4.54 -23.27
CA ALA A 486 9.08 -3.77 -22.79
C ALA A 486 9.98 -4.59 -21.83
N GLU A 487 9.44 -5.63 -21.22
CA GLU A 487 10.16 -6.55 -20.35
C GLU A 487 10.92 -7.62 -21.15
N HIS A 488 12.08 -8.06 -20.64
CA HIS A 488 12.78 -9.22 -21.19
C HIS A 488 13.72 -9.87 -20.18
N TYR A 489 14.06 -11.13 -20.46
CA TYR A 489 15.17 -11.83 -19.81
C TYR A 489 16.38 -11.88 -20.74
N THR A 490 17.55 -11.59 -20.18
CA THR A 490 18.84 -11.99 -20.75
C THR A 490 19.29 -13.26 -20.07
N ILE A 491 19.58 -14.33 -20.83
CA ILE A 491 20.01 -15.64 -20.31
C ILE A 491 21.36 -15.99 -20.91
N ILE A 492 22.37 -16.20 -20.07
CA ILE A 492 23.73 -16.56 -20.49
C ILE A 492 24.12 -17.86 -19.80
N TRP A 493 24.48 -18.86 -20.61
CA TRP A 493 24.96 -20.14 -20.13
C TRP A 493 26.48 -20.19 -20.06
N TYR A 494 27.00 -20.94 -19.10
CA TYR A 494 28.41 -21.15 -18.87
C TYR A 494 28.70 -22.65 -18.73
N LYS A 495 29.86 -23.08 -19.22
CA LYS A 495 30.46 -24.37 -18.89
C LYS A 495 31.82 -24.11 -18.26
N ASP A 496 32.05 -24.62 -17.05
CA ASP A 496 33.32 -24.43 -16.33
C ASP A 496 33.76 -22.95 -16.29
N ASN A 497 32.79 -22.04 -16.08
CA ASN A 497 32.93 -20.57 -16.09
C ASN A 497 33.27 -19.92 -17.45
N ILE A 498 33.20 -20.66 -18.56
CA ILE A 498 33.34 -20.13 -19.92
C ILE A 498 31.95 -19.95 -20.53
N ALA A 499 31.64 -18.73 -20.99
CA ALA A 499 30.36 -18.42 -21.61
C ALA A 499 30.12 -19.23 -22.90
N LEU A 500 28.88 -19.65 -23.10
CA LEU A 500 28.40 -20.40 -24.26
C LEU A 500 27.45 -19.50 -25.08
N PRO A 501 27.97 -18.58 -25.92
CA PRO A 501 27.15 -17.61 -26.65
C PRO A 501 26.16 -18.27 -27.62
N GLU A 502 26.41 -19.50 -28.08
CA GLU A 502 25.50 -20.27 -28.91
C GLU A 502 24.15 -20.58 -28.23
N PHE A 503 24.11 -20.53 -26.90
CA PHE A 503 22.92 -20.78 -26.09
C PHE A 503 22.28 -19.52 -25.50
N GLU A 504 22.70 -18.33 -25.93
CA GLU A 504 22.17 -17.07 -25.43
C GLU A 504 20.64 -16.99 -25.58
N ASN A 505 19.95 -16.55 -24.53
CA ASN A 505 18.49 -16.43 -24.43
C ASN A 505 17.70 -17.74 -24.61
N GLN A 506 18.37 -18.90 -24.60
CA GLN A 506 17.70 -20.20 -24.60
C GLN A 506 17.37 -20.61 -23.16
N THR A 507 16.12 -21.01 -22.92
CA THR A 507 15.70 -21.57 -21.62
C THR A 507 16.02 -23.06 -21.49
N LYS A 508 16.46 -23.71 -22.58
CA LYS A 508 16.73 -25.14 -22.63
C LYS A 508 17.92 -25.39 -23.53
N ILE A 509 18.92 -26.11 -23.03
CA ILE A 509 20.16 -26.42 -23.75
C ILE A 509 20.44 -27.92 -23.74
N GLU A 510 21.12 -28.41 -24.77
CA GLU A 510 21.62 -29.78 -24.85
C GLU A 510 23.15 -29.76 -24.69
N VAL A 511 23.64 -30.51 -23.71
CA VAL A 511 25.02 -30.42 -23.25
C VAL A 511 25.60 -31.79 -22.95
N ILE A 512 26.92 -31.87 -22.78
CA ILE A 512 27.58 -33.12 -22.40
C ILE A 512 27.46 -33.38 -20.90
N THR A 513 27.36 -34.65 -20.53
CA THR A 513 27.44 -35.15 -19.15
C THR A 513 28.84 -34.99 -18.56
N HIS A 514 28.95 -35.01 -17.24
CA HIS A 514 30.16 -34.90 -16.43
C HIS A 514 30.84 -33.53 -16.48
N ALA A 515 30.06 -32.45 -16.54
CA ALA A 515 30.56 -31.08 -16.50
C ALA A 515 29.66 -30.19 -15.65
N THR A 516 30.23 -29.08 -15.17
CA THR A 516 29.50 -28.06 -14.43
C THR A 516 28.98 -27.00 -15.37
N TYR A 517 27.67 -26.78 -15.31
CA TYR A 517 26.99 -25.74 -16.07
C TYR A 517 26.41 -24.70 -15.12
N ALA A 518 26.49 -23.44 -15.51
CA ALA A 518 25.81 -22.36 -14.81
C ALA A 518 24.96 -21.54 -15.78
N VAL A 519 23.90 -20.93 -15.26
CA VAL A 519 23.08 -19.97 -15.99
C VAL A 519 23.03 -18.68 -15.18
N ASP A 520 23.33 -17.57 -15.85
CA ASP A 520 23.07 -16.23 -15.37
C ASP A 520 21.82 -15.71 -16.07
N VAL A 521 20.88 -15.21 -15.28
CA VAL A 521 19.70 -14.51 -15.81
C VAL A 521 19.67 -13.09 -15.29
N ARG A 522 19.25 -12.17 -16.16
CA ARG A 522 18.92 -10.80 -15.78
C ARG A 522 17.55 -10.46 -16.33
N PHE A 523 16.67 -10.00 -15.44
CA PHE A 523 15.36 -9.47 -15.81
C PHE A 523 15.48 -7.96 -16.07
N HIS A 524 14.74 -7.47 -17.06
CA HIS A 524 14.61 -6.04 -17.33
C HIS A 524 13.13 -5.66 -17.36
N THR A 525 12.79 -4.57 -16.67
CA THR A 525 11.47 -3.96 -16.68
C THR A 525 11.61 -2.43 -16.66
N PRO A 526 10.75 -1.67 -17.38
CA PRO A 526 10.75 -0.21 -17.30
C PRO A 526 10.30 0.33 -15.92
N GLU A 527 9.73 -0.53 -15.06
CA GLU A 527 9.28 -0.19 -13.71
C GLU A 527 10.43 -0.15 -12.68
N VAL A 528 11.62 -0.60 -13.06
CA VAL A 528 12.85 -0.49 -12.27
C VAL A 528 13.92 0.20 -13.10
N ARG A 529 14.25 1.44 -12.75
CA ARG A 529 15.30 2.26 -13.39
C ARG A 529 16.62 2.18 -12.65
N LEU A 530 16.62 1.77 -11.40
CA LEU A 530 17.82 1.67 -10.57
C LEU A 530 17.81 0.39 -9.71
N ASP A 531 18.79 -0.48 -9.93
CA ASP A 531 19.00 -1.73 -9.20
C ASP A 531 20.41 -1.75 -8.58
N LYS A 532 20.54 -1.18 -7.38
CA LYS A 532 21.83 -1.06 -6.69
C LYS A 532 22.28 -2.38 -6.08
N GLU A 533 21.32 -3.16 -5.58
CA GLU A 533 21.53 -4.40 -4.85
C GLU A 533 21.61 -5.62 -5.79
N GLY A 534 21.23 -5.47 -7.06
CA GLY A 534 21.32 -6.52 -8.07
C GLY A 534 20.17 -7.53 -8.02
N HIS A 535 19.01 -7.15 -7.48
CA HIS A 535 17.85 -8.01 -7.32
C HIS A 535 17.25 -8.49 -8.66
N LEU A 536 17.54 -7.80 -9.76
CA LEU A 536 17.10 -8.20 -11.10
C LEU A 536 18.06 -9.19 -11.76
N GLY A 537 19.09 -9.68 -11.05
CA GLY A 537 20.00 -10.73 -11.50
C GLY A 537 19.88 -12.00 -10.65
N ASP A 538 20.04 -13.17 -11.28
CA ASP A 538 20.11 -14.44 -10.57
C ASP A 538 21.09 -15.41 -11.27
N ARG A 539 21.75 -16.27 -10.50
CA ARG A 539 22.67 -17.30 -11.00
C ARG A 539 22.43 -18.64 -10.30
N ARG A 540 22.35 -19.71 -11.09
CA ARG A 540 22.32 -21.09 -10.60
C ARG A 540 23.38 -21.94 -11.32
N GLU A 541 23.89 -22.91 -10.59
CA GLU A 541 24.86 -23.89 -11.09
C GLU A 541 24.28 -25.30 -10.91
N VAL A 542 24.58 -26.19 -11.86
CA VAL A 542 24.22 -27.59 -11.83
C VAL A 542 25.35 -28.45 -12.37
N VAL A 543 25.60 -29.56 -11.68
CA VAL A 543 26.52 -30.61 -12.14
C VAL A 543 25.71 -31.69 -12.82
N VAL A 544 26.04 -31.99 -14.07
CA VAL A 544 25.28 -32.90 -14.94
C VAL A 544 26.05 -34.18 -15.20
#